data_AF-A0A851IYT7-F1
#
_entry.id   AF-A0A851IYT7-F1
#
_cell.length_a   1.000
_cell.length_b   1.000
_cell.length_c   1.000
_cell.angle_alpha   90.00
_cell.angle_beta   90.00
_cell.angle_gamma   90.00
#
_symmetry.space_group_name_H-M   'P 1'
#
loop_
_entity.id
_entity.type
_entity.pdbx_description
1 polymer ?
#
loop_
_entity_poly.entity_id
_entity_poly.type
_entity_poly.pdbx_seq_one_letter_code
_entity_poly.pdbx_strand_id
1 'polypeptide(L)'
;GWCPLSPAGAQTTQLLVEPPWVPAVLWDRVTLTCQGSGTAGATTWYKDGQRWGQEAPDHFNVTESGIYTCERPGTGLSPPVTVSD
;
A
#
# COMPACT_ATOMS: atom_id res chain seq x y z
N GLY A 1 23.99 12.32 -21.36
CA GLY A 1 22.85 13.05 -20.77
C GLY A 1 22.77 12.64 -19.32
N TRP A 2 22.72 13.60 -18.41
CA TRP A 2 22.73 13.35 -16.97
C TRP A 2 21.26 13.26 -16.53
N CYS A 3 20.84 12.14 -15.97
CA CYS A 3 19.52 12.05 -15.33
C CYS A 3 19.63 12.77 -13.98
N PRO A 4 18.92 13.89 -13.75
CA PRO A 4 18.90 14.44 -12.40
C PRO A 4 18.19 13.43 -11.51
N LEU A 5 18.92 12.94 -10.50
CA LEU A 5 18.32 12.33 -9.32
C LEU A 5 17.39 13.40 -8.73
N SER A 6 16.08 13.20 -8.88
CA SER A 6 15.09 14.12 -8.31
C SER A 6 15.32 14.25 -6.80
N PRO A 7 15.57 15.46 -6.29
CA PRO A 7 15.78 15.69 -4.88
C PRO A 7 14.42 15.86 -4.23
N ALA A 8 13.82 14.77 -3.76
CA ALA A 8 12.84 14.79 -2.68
C ALA A 8 12.48 13.35 -2.37
N GLY A 9 13.06 12.80 -1.30
CA GLY A 9 12.29 11.92 -0.43
C GLY A 9 11.13 12.74 0.13
N ALA A 10 10.13 13.02 -0.69
CA ALA A 10 8.81 13.32 -0.19
C ALA A 10 8.44 12.05 0.57
N GLN A 11 8.39 12.16 1.89
CA GLN A 11 7.90 11.10 2.76
C GLN A 11 6.46 10.83 2.34
N THR A 12 6.28 10.01 1.33
CA THR A 12 5.01 9.71 0.68
C THR A 12 4.61 8.35 1.20
N THR A 13 3.32 8.19 1.42
CA THR A 13 2.79 6.90 1.82
C THR A 13 3.11 5.90 0.72
N GLN A 14 3.75 4.79 1.06
CA GLN A 14 4.11 3.73 0.14
C GLN A 14 3.41 2.45 0.54
N LEU A 15 2.73 1.84 -0.42
CA LEU A 15 2.12 0.54 -0.22
C LEU A 15 3.08 -0.55 -0.72
N LEU A 16 3.51 -1.41 0.21
CA LEU A 16 4.35 -2.56 -0.08
C LEU A 16 3.48 -3.82 -0.08
N VAL A 17 3.76 -4.74 -1.01
CA VAL A 17 3.08 -6.03 -1.12
C VAL A 17 4.07 -7.13 -0.85
N GLU A 18 3.76 -7.97 0.13
CA GLU A 18 4.61 -9.08 0.55
C GLU A 18 3.85 -10.41 0.35
N PRO A 19 4.42 -11.33 -0.44
CA PRO A 19 5.71 -11.24 -1.16
C PRO A 19 5.64 -10.46 -2.50
N PRO A 20 6.75 -9.83 -2.94
CA PRO A 20 6.80 -8.96 -4.12
C PRO A 20 6.80 -9.66 -5.49
N TRP A 21 6.98 -10.99 -5.57
CA TRP A 21 7.19 -11.71 -6.84
C TRP A 21 6.55 -13.10 -6.92
N VAL A 22 5.26 -13.31 -6.67
CA VAL A 22 4.75 -14.70 -6.65
C VAL A 22 3.43 -14.86 -7.41
N PRO A 23 3.30 -15.87 -8.30
CA PRO A 23 2.11 -16.08 -9.11
C PRO A 23 0.90 -16.53 -8.26
N ALA A 24 -0.23 -15.88 -8.50
CA ALA A 24 -1.57 -16.43 -8.69
C ALA A 24 -1.93 -17.74 -7.96
N VAL A 25 -1.37 -18.84 -8.48
CA VAL A 25 -1.71 -20.25 -8.18
C VAL A 25 -1.58 -20.68 -6.71
N LEU A 26 -0.97 -19.88 -5.83
CA LEU A 26 -0.72 -20.25 -4.43
C LEU A 26 -1.32 -19.32 -3.36
N TRP A 27 -2.01 -18.22 -3.71
CA TRP A 27 -2.34 -17.20 -2.70
C TRP A 27 -3.80 -17.14 -2.28
N ASP A 28 -4.06 -17.73 -1.12
CA ASP A 28 -5.23 -17.43 -0.29
C ASP A 28 -5.02 -16.15 0.56
N ARG A 29 -3.79 -15.58 0.67
CA ARG A 29 -3.50 -14.42 1.57
C ARG A 29 -2.23 -13.60 1.24
N VAL A 30 -2.39 -12.39 0.74
CA VAL A 30 -1.35 -11.36 0.51
C VAL A 30 -1.26 -10.40 1.69
N THR A 31 -0.06 -9.96 2.07
CA THR A 31 0.12 -8.93 3.10
C THR A 31 0.47 -7.59 2.45
N LEU A 32 -0.38 -6.61 2.69
CA LEU A 32 -0.22 -5.21 2.29
C LEU A 32 0.37 -4.42 3.45
N THR A 33 1.58 -3.89 3.30
CA THR A 33 2.22 -3.07 4.34
C THR A 33 2.23 -1.61 3.88
N CYS A 34 1.49 -0.76 4.58
CA CYS A 34 1.57 0.68 4.39
C CYS A 34 2.84 1.19 5.08
N GLN A 35 3.63 2.02 4.40
CA GLN A 35 4.81 2.70 4.91
C GLN A 35 4.70 4.20 4.65
N GLY A 36 5.40 5.04 5.40
CA GLY A 36 5.26 6.49 5.35
C GLY A 36 5.33 7.13 6.73
N SER A 37 5.58 8.43 6.77
CA SER A 37 5.60 9.20 8.01
C SER A 37 4.18 9.40 8.56
N GLY A 38 4.06 9.46 9.88
CA GLY A 38 2.77 9.61 10.56
C GLY A 38 2.64 8.67 11.76
N THR A 39 1.46 8.67 12.37
CA THR A 39 1.15 7.78 13.51
C THR A 39 0.94 6.36 13.01
N ALA A 40 1.80 5.43 13.45
CA ALA A 40 1.63 3.99 13.20
C ALA A 40 0.24 3.52 13.65
N GLY A 41 -0.42 2.71 12.83
CA GLY A 41 -1.77 2.18 13.11
C GLY A 41 -2.94 3.13 12.81
N ALA A 42 -2.70 4.40 12.44
CA ALA A 42 -3.74 5.31 11.94
C ALA A 42 -3.82 5.27 10.40
N THR A 43 -3.91 4.07 9.81
CA THR A 43 -3.90 3.90 8.35
C THR A 43 -5.30 3.61 7.83
N THR A 44 -5.77 4.44 6.90
CA THR A 44 -7.02 4.19 6.17
C THR A 44 -6.74 3.38 4.92
N TRP A 45 -7.45 2.28 4.74
CA TRP A 45 -7.29 1.37 3.62
C TRP A 45 -8.43 1.53 2.63
N TYR A 46 -8.09 1.48 1.35
CA TYR A 46 -9.04 1.58 0.25
C TYR A 46 -8.84 0.40 -0.71
N LYS A 47 -9.96 -0.13 -1.20
CA LYS A 47 -10.05 -1.17 -2.22
C LYS A 47 -10.90 -0.65 -3.37
N ASP A 48 -10.35 -0.67 -4.58
CA ASP A 48 -11.02 -0.23 -5.80
C ASP A 48 -11.60 1.19 -5.66
N GLY A 49 -10.89 2.05 -4.91
CA GLY A 49 -11.31 3.43 -4.60
C GLY A 49 -12.33 3.56 -3.46
N GLN A 50 -12.83 2.46 -2.91
CA GLN A 50 -13.78 2.45 -1.80
C GLN A 50 -13.06 2.25 -0.47
N ARG A 51 -13.41 3.04 0.55
CA ARG A 51 -12.85 2.89 1.90
C ARG A 51 -13.24 1.54 2.46
N TRP A 52 -12.24 0.72 2.75
CA TRP A 52 -12.42 -0.63 3.27
C TRP A 52 -12.33 -0.67 4.79
N GLY A 53 -11.49 0.18 5.40
CA GLY A 53 -11.32 0.31 6.85
C GLY A 53 -10.44 1.50 7.23
N GLN A 54 -10.52 1.98 8.48
CA GLN A 54 -9.84 3.22 8.92
C GLN A 54 -8.70 3.00 9.91
N GLU A 55 -8.66 1.84 10.56
CA GLU A 55 -7.85 1.61 11.77
C GLU A 55 -7.29 0.19 11.75
N ALA A 56 -6.75 -0.23 10.61
CA ALA A 56 -5.99 -1.47 10.57
C ALA A 56 -4.52 -1.17 10.95
N PRO A 57 -3.81 -2.16 11.52
CA PRO A 57 -2.37 -2.04 11.72
C PRO A 57 -1.67 -1.73 10.39
N ASP A 58 -0.41 -1.32 10.45
CA ASP A 58 0.37 -0.92 9.26
C ASP A 58 0.47 -2.03 8.20
N HIS A 59 0.08 -3.26 8.55
CA HIS A 59 -0.01 -4.44 7.71
C HIS A 59 -1.47 -4.92 7.64
N PHE A 60 -1.98 -5.15 6.43
CA PHE A 60 -3.32 -5.61 6.15
C PHE A 60 -3.28 -6.86 5.28
N ASN A 61 -3.98 -7.92 5.68
CA ASN A 61 -3.99 -9.18 4.94
C ASN A 61 -5.19 -9.20 3.99
N VAL A 62 -4.94 -9.34 2.69
CA VAL A 62 -5.97 -9.39 1.64
C VAL A 62 -5.95 -10.73 0.95
N THR A 63 -7.13 -11.26 0.63
CA THR A 63 -7.30 -12.52 -0.10
C THR A 63 -7.99 -12.29 -1.44
N GLU A 64 -8.40 -11.06 -1.70
CA GLU A 64 -9.21 -10.67 -2.85
C GLU A 64 -8.33 -9.91 -3.85
N SER A 65 -8.57 -10.13 -5.13
CA SER A 65 -7.99 -9.31 -6.19
C SER A 65 -8.64 -7.92 -6.22
N GLY A 66 -7.90 -6.94 -6.69
CA GLY A 66 -8.36 -5.56 -6.76
C GLY A 66 -7.21 -4.56 -6.70
N ILE A 67 -7.58 -3.29 -6.74
CA ILE A 67 -6.65 -2.18 -6.62
C ILE A 67 -6.63 -1.68 -5.18
N TYR A 68 -5.48 -1.74 -4.54
CA TYR A 68 -5.31 -1.33 -3.15
C TYR A 68 -4.55 -0.03 -3.03
N THR A 69 -5.03 0.84 -2.14
CA THR A 69 -4.32 2.04 -1.70
C THR A 69 -4.44 2.18 -0.18
N CYS A 70 -3.45 2.83 0.43
CA CYS A 70 -3.50 3.19 1.83
C CYS A 70 -3.28 4.70 1.99
N GLU A 71 -3.89 5.30 3.00
CA GLU A 71 -3.75 6.71 3.35
C GLU A 71 -3.26 6.82 4.77
N ARG A 72 -2.24 7.65 4.97
CA ARG A 72 -1.72 8.00 6.29
C ARG A 72 -1.88 9.48 6.59
N PRO A 73 -2.26 9.83 7.84
CA PRO A 73 -2.29 11.20 8.29
C PRO A 73 -0.87 11.79 8.23
N GLY A 74 -0.72 12.86 7.46
CA GLY A 74 0.55 13.58 7.30
C GLY A 74 1.33 13.26 6.02
N THR A 75 1.06 12.13 5.36
CA THR A 75 1.79 11.71 4.13
C THR A 75 0.88 11.42 2.93
N GLY A 76 -0.44 11.36 3.16
CA GLY A 76 -1.45 11.32 2.11
C GLY A 76 -1.69 9.90 1.58
N LEU A 77 -2.27 9.81 0.39
CA LEU A 77 -2.61 8.55 -0.28
C LEU A 77 -1.38 7.93 -0.95
N SER A 78 -1.24 6.61 -0.83
CA SER A 78 -0.20 5.82 -1.50
C SER A 78 -0.49 5.64 -2.99
N PRO A 79 0.53 5.36 -3.81
CA PRO A 79 0.30 4.86 -5.16
C PRO A 79 -0.53 3.55 -5.12
N PRO A 80 -1.38 3.31 -6.13
CA PRO A 80 -2.21 2.11 -6.22
C PRO A 80 -1.38 0.87 -6.54
N VAL A 81 -1.72 -0.24 -5.89
CA VAL A 81 -1.14 -1.55 -6.18
C VAL A 81 -2.24 -2.52 -6.58
N THR A 82 -2.05 -3.17 -7.73
CA THR A 82 -2.96 -4.20 -8.21
C THR A 82 -2.56 -5.56 -7.64
N VAL A 83 -3.50 -6.23 -6.99
CA VAL A 83 -3.40 -7.64 -6.64
C VAL A 83 -4.28 -8.41 -7.62
N SER A 84 -3.68 -9.36 -8.32
CA SER A 84 -4.37 -10.23 -9.28
C SER A 84 -4.40 -11.65 -8.75
N ASP A 85 -5.47 -12.37 -9.09
CA ASP A 85 -5.55 -13.83 -8.99
C ASP A 85 -4.62 -14.52 -10.00
#